data_AF-A0A1V6IZ58-F1
#
_entry.id   AF-A0A1V6IZ58-F1
#
_cell.length_a   1.000
_cell.length_b   1.000
_cell.length_c   1.000
_cell.angle_alpha   90.00
_cell.angle_beta   90.00
_cell.angle_gamma   90.00
#
_symmetry.space_group_name_H-M   'P 1'
#
loop_
_entity.id
_entity.type
_entity.pdbx_description
1 polymer ?
#
loop_
_entity_poly.entity_id
_entity_poly.type
_entity_poly.pdbx_seq_one_letter_code
_entity_poly.pdbx_strand_id
1 'polypeptide(L)'
;MPAPAAPLPQRRAECVAELLRALAACATAARATPPPWPAPEPRLPAPPLADIFYALAPAGAADPVEAHRALYRAFTAYQQLICAEAEAKAAQHPADFQTALAAGDREQIALLLTDLGGELQMLDHVRTVTPNIAPALPTDVALFLWREHLLPWSRAVALAHNCEP
;
A
#
# COMPACT_ATOMS: atom_id res chain seq x y z
N MET A 1 9.56 -4.42 28.71
CA MET A 1 9.34 -5.25 27.51
C MET A 1 8.45 -4.47 26.57
N PRO A 2 8.80 -4.30 25.28
CA PRO A 2 7.88 -3.73 24.30
C PRO A 2 6.65 -4.64 24.18
N ALA A 3 5.48 -4.06 23.93
CA ALA A 3 4.26 -4.81 23.67
C ALA A 3 4.47 -5.73 22.44
N PRO A 4 3.86 -6.93 22.40
CA PRO A 4 3.89 -7.75 21.20
C PRO A 4 3.28 -6.97 20.03
N ALA A 5 3.90 -7.07 18.85
CA ALA A 5 3.36 -6.46 17.65
C ALA A 5 1.93 -6.95 17.40
N ALA A 6 1.03 -6.04 17.00
CA ALA A 6 -0.35 -6.39 16.72
C ALA A 6 -0.45 -7.48 15.63
N PRO A 7 -1.50 -8.34 15.65
CA PRO A 7 -1.73 -9.32 14.60
C PRO A 7 -1.80 -8.66 13.21
N LEU A 8 -1.34 -9.36 12.17
CA LEU A 8 -1.34 -8.85 10.79
C LEU A 8 -2.71 -8.29 10.34
N PRO A 9 -3.87 -8.93 10.62
CA PRO A 9 -5.17 -8.37 10.24
C PRO A 9 -5.46 -7.01 10.90
N GLN A 10 -5.05 -6.83 12.16
CA GLN A 10 -5.23 -5.56 12.85
C GLN A 10 -4.30 -4.48 12.27
N ARG A 11 -3.02 -4.81 12.08
CA ARG A 11 -2.04 -3.91 11.45
C ARG A 11 -2.48 -3.47 10.06
N ARG A 12 -3.09 -4.40 9.29
CA ARG A 12 -3.67 -4.11 7.97
C ARG A 12 -4.76 -3.06 8.06
N ALA A 13 -5.75 -3.24 8.94
CA ALA A 13 -6.83 -2.28 9.11
C ALA A 13 -6.31 -0.89 9.54
N GLU A 14 -5.33 -0.84 10.44
CA GLU A 14 -4.68 0.40 10.89
C GLU A 14 -3.94 1.10 9.75
N CYS A 15 -3.11 0.39 8.99
CA CYS A 15 -2.37 0.96 7.85
C CYS A 15 -3.33 1.47 6.75
N VAL A 16 -4.40 0.74 6.45
CA VAL A 16 -5.41 1.16 5.47
C VAL A 16 -6.12 2.43 5.93
N ALA A 17 -6.49 2.51 7.21
CA ALA A 17 -7.12 3.69 7.79
C ALA A 17 -6.18 4.92 7.73
N GLU A 18 -4.90 4.75 8.05
CA GLU A 18 -3.90 5.82 7.95
C GLU A 18 -3.71 6.28 6.51
N LEU A 19 -3.61 5.35 5.56
CA LEU A 19 -3.46 5.67 4.16
C LEU A 19 -4.67 6.41 3.61
N LEU A 20 -5.89 5.98 3.96
CA LEU A 20 -7.13 6.68 3.60
C LEU A 20 -7.16 8.12 4.13
N ARG A 21 -6.80 8.34 5.41
CA ARG A 21 -6.73 9.68 5.99
C ARG A 21 -5.71 10.57 5.26
N ALA A 22 -4.55 10.01 4.92
CA ALA A 22 -3.51 10.76 4.23
C ALA A 22 -3.91 11.12 2.79
N LEU A 23 -4.54 10.20 2.07
CA LEU A 23 -5.09 10.46 0.74
C LEU A 23 -6.18 11.54 0.78
N ALA A 24 -7.07 11.50 1.77
CA ALA A 24 -8.09 12.53 1.96
C ALA A 24 -7.47 13.90 2.28
N ALA A 25 -6.44 13.95 3.12
CA ALA A 25 -5.71 15.19 3.39
C ALA A 25 -5.12 15.77 2.10
N CYS A 26 -4.52 14.92 1.25
CA CYS A 26 -4.02 15.32 -0.05
C CYS A 26 -5.12 15.78 -1.03
N ALA A 27 -6.31 15.16 -1.01
CA ALA A 27 -7.45 15.62 -1.82
C ALA A 27 -7.85 17.07 -1.47
N THR A 28 -7.69 17.48 -0.21
CA THR A 28 -8.02 18.83 0.26
C THR A 28 -6.86 19.83 0.21
N ALA A 29 -5.65 19.36 -0.09
CA ALA A 29 -4.46 20.20 -0.15
C ALA A 29 -4.38 20.99 -1.45
N ALA A 30 -3.71 22.14 -1.42
CA ALA A 30 -3.37 22.90 -2.62
C ALA A 30 -2.41 22.11 -3.52
N ARG A 31 -2.50 22.32 -4.83
CA ARG A 31 -1.54 21.69 -5.76
C ARG A 31 -0.13 22.21 -5.46
N ALA A 32 0.76 21.29 -5.16
CA ALA A 32 2.19 21.55 -5.13
C ALA A 32 2.91 20.35 -5.73
N THR A 33 4.08 20.60 -6.31
CA THR A 33 4.97 19.53 -6.71
C THR A 33 5.34 18.74 -5.46
N PRO A 34 5.02 17.44 -5.38
CA PRO A 34 5.38 16.65 -4.22
C PRO A 34 6.90 16.52 -4.13
N PRO A 35 7.49 16.53 -2.91
CA PRO A 35 8.92 16.27 -2.75
C PRO A 35 9.25 14.86 -3.26
N PRO A 36 10.50 14.56 -3.64
CA PRO A 36 10.86 13.22 -4.08
C PRO A 36 10.54 12.18 -2.98
N TRP A 37 10.10 10.99 -3.40
CA TRP A 37 9.95 9.85 -2.50
C TRP A 37 11.30 9.56 -1.83
N PRO A 38 11.38 9.54 -0.49
CA PRO A 38 12.67 9.41 0.21
C PRO A 38 13.33 8.03 0.04
N ALA A 39 12.68 7.08 -0.64
CA ALA A 39 13.19 5.74 -0.96
C ALA A 39 13.92 5.06 0.22
N PRO A 40 13.23 4.83 1.36
CA PRO A 40 13.88 4.27 2.55
C PRO A 40 14.50 2.90 2.30
N GLU A 41 13.94 2.14 1.35
CA GLU A 41 14.49 0.89 0.85
C GLU A 41 14.56 0.96 -0.70
N PRO A 42 15.74 1.24 -1.29
CA PRO A 42 15.86 1.57 -2.71
C PRO A 42 15.63 0.38 -3.65
N ARG A 43 15.70 -0.86 -3.15
CA ARG A 43 15.38 -2.07 -3.95
C ARG A 43 13.88 -2.20 -4.19
N LEU A 44 13.05 -1.68 -3.29
CA LEU A 44 11.60 -1.81 -3.40
C LEU A 44 11.04 -0.73 -4.34
N PRO A 45 10.03 -1.07 -5.15
CA PRO A 45 9.43 -0.10 -6.06
C PRO A 45 8.78 1.05 -5.27
N ALA A 46 9.04 2.27 -5.72
CA ALA A 46 8.40 3.46 -5.18
C ALA A 46 6.87 3.43 -5.44
N PRO A 47 6.06 4.01 -4.54
CA PRO A 47 4.63 4.15 -4.78
C PRO A 47 4.35 5.01 -6.03
N PRO A 48 3.25 4.77 -6.77
CA PRO A 48 2.88 5.51 -7.98
C PRO A 48 2.31 6.90 -7.65
N LEU A 49 3.12 7.74 -7.00
CA LEU A 49 2.68 9.02 -6.44
C LEU A 49 2.13 9.97 -7.50
N ALA A 50 2.73 10.01 -8.69
CA ALA A 50 2.29 10.89 -9.77
C ALA A 50 0.85 10.60 -10.20
N ASP A 51 0.51 9.33 -10.40
CA ASP A 51 -0.84 8.90 -10.78
C ASP A 51 -1.84 9.14 -9.64
N ILE A 52 -1.42 8.89 -8.40
CA ILE A 52 -2.25 9.11 -7.21
C ILE A 52 -2.57 10.60 -7.04
N PHE A 53 -1.57 11.49 -7.13
CA PHE A 53 -1.81 12.93 -7.06
C PHE A 53 -2.66 13.45 -8.22
N TYR A 54 -2.52 12.87 -9.40
CA TYR A 54 -3.38 13.19 -10.54
C TYR A 54 -4.84 12.81 -10.28
N ALA A 55 -5.09 11.63 -9.71
CA ALA A 55 -6.43 11.11 -9.45
C ALA A 55 -7.19 11.83 -8.31
N LEU A 56 -6.50 12.50 -7.39
CA LEU A 56 -7.10 13.20 -6.24
C LEU A 56 -7.71 14.59 -6.57
N ALA A 57 -7.83 14.98 -7.85
CA ALA A 57 -8.32 16.30 -8.26
C ALA A 57 -9.86 16.48 -8.14
N PRO A 58 -10.36 17.72 -7.88
CA PRO A 58 -9.63 18.99 -7.74
C PRO A 58 -9.03 19.21 -6.35
N ALA A 59 -7.93 19.97 -6.33
CA ALA A 59 -7.18 20.33 -5.13
C ALA A 59 -7.87 21.45 -4.33
N GLY A 60 -7.77 21.39 -2.99
CA GLY A 60 -8.28 22.42 -2.10
C GLY A 60 -7.27 23.55 -1.83
N ALA A 61 -7.38 24.20 -0.66
CA ALA A 61 -6.55 25.35 -0.28
C ALA A 61 -5.65 25.05 0.94
N ALA A 62 -5.70 23.84 1.50
CA ALA A 62 -4.90 23.47 2.66
C ALA A 62 -3.40 23.35 2.31
N ASP A 63 -2.54 23.48 3.33
CA ASP A 63 -1.09 23.35 3.15
C ASP A 63 -0.71 21.92 2.68
N PRO A 64 -0.09 21.78 1.48
CA PRO A 64 0.29 20.48 0.95
C PRO A 64 1.47 19.83 1.65
N VAL A 65 2.30 20.58 2.40
CA VAL A 65 3.55 20.03 2.96
C VAL A 65 3.25 18.95 4.00
N GLU A 66 2.38 19.24 4.96
CA GLU A 66 2.01 18.25 5.99
C GLU A 66 1.20 17.09 5.41
N ALA A 67 0.35 17.36 4.40
CA ALA A 67 -0.40 16.31 3.69
C ALA A 67 0.55 15.33 2.98
N HIS A 68 1.53 15.83 2.22
CA HIS A 68 2.54 15.00 1.56
C HIS A 68 3.37 14.21 2.57
N ARG A 69 3.77 14.82 3.70
CA ARG A 69 4.52 14.13 4.75
C ARG A 69 3.70 13.01 5.40
N ALA A 70 2.42 13.25 5.68
CA ALA A 70 1.51 12.22 6.19
C ALA A 70 1.36 11.07 5.19
N LEU A 71 1.18 11.39 3.91
CA LEU A 71 1.08 10.41 2.84
C LEU A 71 2.34 9.55 2.74
N TYR A 72 3.53 10.14 2.88
CA TYR A 72 4.77 9.38 2.75
C TYR A 72 4.99 8.43 3.91
N ARG A 73 4.63 8.84 5.12
CA ARG A 73 4.62 7.95 6.29
C ARG A 73 3.64 6.79 6.10
N ALA A 74 2.43 7.07 5.65
CA ALA A 74 1.42 6.04 5.40
C ALA A 74 1.87 5.03 4.32
N PHE A 75 2.47 5.51 3.22
CA PHE A 75 3.05 4.63 2.20
C PHE A 75 4.19 3.78 2.72
N THR A 76 5.04 4.34 3.58
CA THR A 76 6.17 3.60 4.18
C THR A 76 5.65 2.49 5.08
N ALA A 77 4.66 2.79 5.94
CA ALA A 77 4.03 1.81 6.81
C ALA A 77 3.31 0.72 5.99
N TYR A 78 2.61 1.10 4.92
CA TYR A 78 1.94 0.15 4.04
C TYR A 78 2.94 -0.74 3.28
N GLN A 79 4.07 -0.19 2.80
CA GLN A 79 5.14 -0.97 2.18
C GLN A 79 5.71 -2.02 3.15
N GLN A 80 5.95 -1.64 4.41
CA GLN A 80 6.41 -2.56 5.45
C GLN A 80 5.37 -3.65 5.77
N LEU A 81 4.08 -3.31 5.78
CA LEU A 81 3.00 -4.27 5.92
C LEU A 81 3.01 -5.28 4.77
N ILE A 82 3.14 -4.81 3.53
CA ILE A 82 3.20 -5.67 2.34
C ILE A 82 4.34 -6.68 2.47
N CYS A 83 5.54 -6.24 2.88
CA CYS A 83 6.67 -7.13 3.09
C CYS A 83 6.34 -8.20 4.16
N ALA A 84 5.80 -7.80 5.31
CA ALA A 84 5.44 -8.74 6.37
C ALA A 84 4.35 -9.74 5.95
N GLU A 85 3.38 -9.31 5.13
CA GLU A 85 2.37 -10.20 4.58
C GLU A 85 2.94 -11.15 3.53
N ALA A 86 3.90 -10.68 2.73
CA ALA A 86 4.58 -11.51 1.74
C ALA A 86 5.44 -12.60 2.43
N GLU A 87 6.17 -12.25 3.50
CA GLU A 87 6.89 -13.21 4.35
C GLU A 87 5.94 -14.25 4.96
N ALA A 88 4.78 -13.79 5.48
CA ALA A 88 3.78 -14.68 6.06
C ALA A 88 3.18 -15.65 5.03
N LYS A 89 3.01 -15.21 3.78
CA LYS A 89 2.58 -16.09 2.66
C LYS A 89 3.68 -17.06 2.26
N ALA A 90 4.93 -16.61 2.17
CA ALA A 90 6.07 -17.47 1.88
C ALA A 90 6.21 -18.60 2.93
N ALA A 91 5.96 -18.28 4.19
CA ALA A 91 6.00 -19.25 5.28
C ALA A 91 4.89 -20.31 5.23
N GLN A 92 3.80 -20.11 4.47
CA GLN A 92 2.73 -21.12 4.32
C GLN A 92 3.16 -22.26 3.38
N HIS A 93 4.00 -21.95 2.39
CA HIS A 93 4.46 -22.91 1.37
C HIS A 93 6.00 -22.83 1.18
N PRO A 94 6.80 -23.10 2.22
CA PRO A 94 8.22 -22.81 2.21
C PRO A 94 9.00 -23.61 1.14
N ALA A 95 8.61 -24.85 0.89
CA ALA A 95 9.25 -25.69 -0.13
C ALA A 95 9.02 -25.14 -1.55
N ASP A 96 7.77 -24.83 -1.89
CA ASP A 96 7.40 -24.32 -3.22
C ASP A 96 8.05 -22.96 -3.48
N PHE A 97 8.09 -22.07 -2.48
CA PHE A 97 8.79 -20.78 -2.56
C PHE A 97 10.30 -20.96 -2.78
N GLN A 98 10.96 -21.86 -2.04
CA GLN A 98 12.39 -22.08 -2.22
C GLN A 98 12.72 -22.68 -3.59
N THR A 99 11.89 -23.60 -4.09
CA THR A 99 12.05 -24.13 -5.45
C THR A 99 11.93 -23.05 -6.50
N ALA A 100 10.91 -22.18 -6.40
CA ALA A 100 10.72 -21.08 -7.34
C ALA A 100 11.87 -20.04 -7.28
N LEU A 101 12.36 -19.72 -6.07
CA LEU A 101 13.51 -18.84 -5.88
C LEU A 101 14.80 -19.41 -6.48
N ALA A 102 15.08 -20.70 -6.24
CA ALA A 102 16.26 -21.37 -6.78
C ALA A 102 16.24 -21.42 -8.32
N ALA A 103 15.05 -21.52 -8.92
CA ALA A 103 14.86 -21.49 -10.37
C ALA A 103 14.84 -20.07 -10.96
N GLY A 104 14.77 -19.02 -10.14
CA GLY A 104 14.55 -17.65 -10.60
C GLY A 104 13.16 -17.44 -11.24
N ASP A 105 12.19 -18.30 -10.92
CA ASP A 105 10.85 -18.30 -11.51
C ASP A 105 9.95 -17.23 -10.86
N ARG A 106 10.08 -15.99 -11.35
CA ARG A 106 9.31 -14.84 -10.85
C ARG A 106 7.80 -15.00 -11.04
N GLU A 107 7.36 -15.74 -12.07
CA GLU A 107 5.94 -15.97 -12.32
C GLU A 107 5.33 -16.90 -11.27
N GLN A 108 6.03 -17.99 -10.94
CA GLN A 108 5.62 -18.90 -9.89
C GLN A 108 5.62 -18.21 -8.51
N ILE A 109 6.61 -17.36 -8.21
CA ILE A 109 6.64 -16.57 -6.96
C ILE A 109 5.44 -15.61 -6.90
N ALA A 110 5.14 -14.91 -8.00
CA ALA A 110 3.98 -14.03 -8.06
C ALA A 110 2.66 -14.78 -7.85
N LEU A 111 2.53 -15.99 -8.41
CA LEU A 111 1.36 -16.85 -8.22
C LEU A 111 1.20 -17.25 -6.74
N LEU A 112 2.29 -17.70 -6.10
CA LEU A 112 2.29 -18.09 -4.68
C LEU A 112 1.97 -16.91 -3.74
N LEU A 113 2.32 -15.69 -4.12
CA LEU A 113 2.00 -14.47 -3.36
C LEU A 113 0.58 -13.94 -3.61
N THR A 114 -0.09 -14.37 -4.69
CA THR A 114 -1.39 -13.85 -5.09
C THR A 114 -2.50 -14.33 -4.16
N ASP A 115 -3.31 -13.39 -3.67
CA ASP A 115 -4.47 -13.67 -2.81
C ASP A 115 -5.67 -12.84 -3.29
N LEU A 116 -6.34 -13.33 -4.33
CA LEU A 116 -7.48 -12.63 -4.93
C LEU A 116 -8.64 -12.46 -3.93
N GLY A 117 -8.83 -13.44 -3.03
CA GLY A 117 -9.86 -13.37 -1.99
C GLY A 117 -9.58 -12.24 -1.01
N GLY A 118 -8.34 -12.14 -0.52
CA GLY A 118 -7.90 -11.06 0.37
C GLY A 118 -7.93 -9.68 -0.29
N GLU A 119 -7.64 -9.59 -1.59
CA GLU A 119 -7.74 -8.33 -2.34
C GLU A 119 -9.19 -7.85 -2.51
N LEU A 120 -10.13 -8.77 -2.78
CA LEU A 120 -11.55 -8.42 -2.81
C LEU A 120 -12.05 -7.96 -1.43
N GLN A 121 -11.64 -8.67 -0.36
CA GLN A 121 -11.95 -8.25 1.01
C GLN A 121 -11.35 -6.88 1.34
N MET A 122 -10.16 -6.56 0.83
CA MET A 122 -9.55 -5.24 0.97
C MET A 122 -10.40 -4.15 0.30
N LEU A 123 -10.85 -4.37 -0.94
CA LEU A 123 -11.71 -3.42 -1.65
C LEU A 123 -13.05 -3.22 -0.91
N ASP A 124 -13.64 -4.30 -0.41
CA ASP A 124 -14.85 -4.23 0.41
C ASP A 124 -14.64 -3.45 1.72
N HIS A 125 -13.50 -3.67 2.37
CA HIS A 125 -13.12 -2.92 3.56
C HIS A 125 -12.97 -1.42 3.25
N VAL A 126 -12.20 -1.07 2.21
CA VAL A 126 -12.01 0.33 1.76
C VAL A 126 -13.35 0.99 1.45
N ARG A 127 -14.23 0.31 0.70
CA ARG A 127 -15.58 0.79 0.40
C ARG A 127 -16.38 1.12 1.67
N THR A 128 -16.27 0.25 2.68
CA THR A 128 -17.05 0.34 3.91
C THR A 128 -16.54 1.46 4.84
N VAL A 129 -15.23 1.62 4.96
CA VAL A 129 -14.66 2.53 5.98
C VAL A 129 -14.37 3.94 5.46
N THR A 130 -14.20 4.13 4.15
CA THR A 130 -13.86 5.43 3.55
C THR A 130 -14.79 6.57 3.99
N PRO A 131 -16.13 6.44 3.95
CA PRO A 131 -17.03 7.54 4.32
C PRO A 131 -16.83 8.05 5.75
N ASN A 132 -16.40 7.17 6.66
CA ASN A 132 -16.23 7.49 8.08
C ASN A 132 -14.83 7.99 8.41
N ILE A 133 -13.80 7.41 7.76
CA ILE A 133 -12.39 7.67 8.07
C ILE A 133 -11.83 8.83 7.24
N ALA A 134 -12.32 8.97 6.02
CA ALA A 134 -11.79 9.86 5.00
C ALA A 134 -12.94 10.57 4.26
N PRO A 135 -13.80 11.33 4.97
CA PRO A 135 -15.02 11.92 4.38
C PRO A 135 -14.75 12.91 3.24
N ALA A 136 -13.53 13.47 3.17
CA ALA A 136 -13.11 14.36 2.09
C ALA A 136 -12.62 13.62 0.82
N LEU A 137 -12.54 12.28 0.87
CA LEU A 137 -12.18 11.43 -0.26
C LEU A 137 -13.44 10.70 -0.76
N PRO A 138 -13.92 10.96 -1.99
CA PRO A 138 -15.02 10.20 -2.56
C PRO A 138 -14.71 8.70 -2.58
N THR A 139 -15.69 7.87 -2.22
CA THR A 139 -15.48 6.42 -2.05
C THR A 139 -15.15 5.73 -3.38
N ASP A 140 -15.70 6.20 -4.49
CA ASP A 140 -15.36 5.76 -5.84
C ASP A 140 -13.92 6.10 -6.22
N VAL A 141 -13.43 7.29 -5.86
CA VAL A 141 -12.02 7.68 -6.03
C VAL A 141 -11.12 6.81 -5.16
N ALA A 142 -11.48 6.55 -3.89
CA ALA A 142 -10.73 5.63 -3.04
C ALA A 142 -10.65 4.22 -3.66
N LEU A 143 -11.77 3.67 -4.12
CA LEU A 143 -11.79 2.36 -4.77
C LEU A 143 -10.97 2.31 -6.05
N PHE A 144 -11.02 3.37 -6.86
CA PHE A 144 -10.19 3.53 -8.04
C PHE A 144 -8.70 3.50 -7.67
N LEU A 145 -8.28 4.31 -6.68
CA LEU A 145 -6.90 4.35 -6.21
C LEU A 145 -6.42 2.97 -5.73
N TRP A 146 -7.24 2.25 -4.98
CA TRP A 146 -6.87 0.92 -4.51
C TRP A 146 -6.73 -0.07 -5.67
N ARG A 147 -7.71 -0.12 -6.57
CA ARG A 147 -7.76 -1.10 -7.66
C ARG A 147 -6.68 -0.86 -8.71
N GLU A 148 -6.49 0.39 -9.13
CA GLU A 148 -5.61 0.74 -10.25
C GLU A 148 -4.16 1.00 -9.83
N HIS A 149 -3.92 1.39 -8.58
CA HIS A 149 -2.59 1.82 -8.15
C HIS A 149 -2.06 1.01 -6.97
N LEU A 150 -2.80 0.92 -5.85
CA LEU A 150 -2.26 0.34 -4.62
C LEU A 150 -2.15 -1.18 -4.67
N LEU A 151 -3.13 -1.89 -5.22
CA LEU A 151 -3.06 -3.35 -5.35
C LEU A 151 -1.95 -3.77 -6.33
N PRO A 152 -1.85 -3.22 -7.56
CA PRO A 152 -0.72 -3.52 -8.45
C PRO A 152 0.63 -3.20 -7.82
N TRP A 153 0.76 -2.04 -7.16
CA TRP A 153 1.98 -1.67 -6.46
C TRP A 153 2.31 -2.64 -5.32
N SER A 154 1.32 -3.08 -4.53
CA SER A 154 1.55 -4.05 -3.45
C SER A 154 2.08 -5.39 -3.96
N ARG A 155 1.59 -5.87 -5.11
CA ARG A 155 2.09 -7.10 -5.74
C ARG A 155 3.54 -6.91 -6.19
N ALA A 156 3.86 -5.77 -6.79
CA ALA A 156 5.23 -5.44 -7.21
C ALA A 156 6.19 -5.36 -6.02
N VAL A 157 5.78 -4.71 -4.91
CA VAL A 157 6.56 -4.66 -3.67
C VAL A 157 6.76 -6.07 -3.10
N ALA A 158 5.70 -6.87 -2.97
CA ALA A 158 5.79 -8.22 -2.43
C ALA A 158 6.73 -9.11 -3.24
N LEU A 159 6.66 -9.02 -4.57
CA LEU A 159 7.53 -9.76 -5.48
C LEU A 159 8.99 -9.30 -5.35
N ALA A 160 9.26 -7.99 -5.44
CA ALA A 160 10.60 -7.44 -5.29
C ALA A 160 11.21 -7.80 -3.93
N HIS A 161 10.40 -7.72 -2.85
CA HIS A 161 10.84 -8.07 -1.51
C HIS A 161 11.37 -9.51 -1.40
N ASN A 162 10.71 -10.46 -2.06
CA ASN A 162 11.05 -11.89 -2.00
C ASN A 162 12.09 -12.31 -3.04
N CYS A 163 12.17 -11.63 -4.19
CA CYS A 163 13.09 -12.00 -5.26
C CYS A 163 14.48 -11.35 -5.16
N GLU A 164 14.59 -10.21 -4.48
CA GLU A 164 15.81 -9.39 -4.49
C GLU A 164 16.39 -9.32 -3.07
N PRO A 165 17.47 -10.09 -2.78
CA PRO A 165 18.09 -10.16 -1.46
C PRO A 165 18.78 -8.86 -1.03
#